data_AF-A0A9N7BIN0-F1
#
_entry.id   AF-A0A9N7BIN0-F1
#
_cell.length_a   1.000
_cell.length_b   1.000
_cell.length_c   1.000
_cell.angle_alpha   90.00
_cell.angle_beta   90.00
_cell.angle_gamma   90.00
#
_symmetry.space_group_name_H-M   'P 1'
#
loop_
_entity.id
_entity.type
_entity.pdbx_description
1 polymer ?
#
loop_
_entity_poly.entity_id
_entity_poly.type
_entity_poly.pdbx_seq_one_letter_code
_entity_poly.pdbx_strand_id
1 'polypeptide(L)'
;MSWITVLGNVKSGWTDYAANHSNVSGLSMQQAYEIVLDSVVPVRFKVGQMITSSGSLVGAGLGMAFAIPKEKRAKYSSIYFSGLAACLLTGVTEPIEFIFMFSAPLLYVLHAVLTGIAFGISDFIPMRIHAFGGIETLVKYLFVFGPTSITGIGIKGILWIQGLWLLLVTIAFGGIYFVVFYFFTKKTKPAIPGFTNDELITNIEEKQEVKEKTIKTDKTVKAIIDLLGGLDNLENIDACMTRLRVKVKDKTKVENKFKELTGAVGVLNKGSSLQIVYDPKADIYKGEILELLERNKNAKTK
;
A
#
# COMPACT_ATOMS: atom_id res chain seq x y z
N MET A 1 -18.65 3.23 32.16
CA MET A 1 -19.10 2.98 30.78
C MET A 1 -18.17 1.94 30.16
N SER A 2 -18.40 0.65 30.42
CA SER A 2 -17.64 -0.43 29.78
C SER A 2 -18.38 -0.87 28.52
N TRP A 3 -17.66 -0.87 27.41
CA TRP A 3 -18.15 -1.39 26.14
C TRP A 3 -18.04 -2.91 26.18
N ILE A 4 -19.20 -3.58 26.20
CA ILE A 4 -19.37 -5.03 26.18
C ILE A 4 -19.00 -5.52 24.79
N THR A 5 -17.82 -6.11 24.65
CA THR A 5 -17.42 -6.86 23.46
C THR A 5 -18.00 -8.27 23.51
N VAL A 6 -18.66 -8.60 22.41
CA VAL A 6 -19.55 -9.74 22.17
C VAL A 6 -18.97 -11.13 22.48
N LEU A 7 -17.67 -11.36 22.72
CA LEU A 7 -17.14 -12.73 22.93
C LEU A 7 -15.88 -12.82 23.80
N GLY A 8 -15.72 -12.01 24.85
CA GLY A 8 -14.46 -11.93 25.60
C GLY A 8 -14.39 -12.63 26.97
N ASN A 9 -15.50 -12.79 27.69
CA ASN A 9 -15.46 -13.26 29.09
C ASN A 9 -16.76 -13.93 29.55
N VAL A 10 -17.40 -14.72 28.68
CA VAL A 10 -18.72 -15.30 28.94
C VAL A 10 -18.64 -16.80 29.21
N LYS A 11 -17.82 -17.23 30.18
CA LYS A 11 -18.03 -18.58 30.75
C LYS A 11 -19.18 -18.61 31.77
N SER A 12 -19.59 -17.47 32.32
CA SER A 12 -20.57 -17.38 33.43
C SER A 12 -21.78 -16.48 33.13
N GLY A 13 -22.28 -16.44 31.89
CA GLY A 13 -23.42 -15.57 31.54
C GLY A 13 -24.45 -16.19 30.60
N TRP A 14 -24.07 -17.09 29.71
CA TRP A 14 -25.00 -17.72 28.76
C TRP A 14 -25.96 -18.71 29.44
N THR A 15 -25.46 -19.48 30.41
CA THR A 15 -26.28 -20.39 31.22
C THR A 15 -27.27 -19.61 32.06
N ASP A 16 -26.83 -18.49 32.65
CA ASP A 16 -27.66 -17.65 33.51
C ASP A 16 -28.70 -16.89 32.69
N TYR A 17 -28.29 -16.36 31.54
CA TYR A 17 -29.22 -15.79 30.56
C TYR A 17 -30.26 -16.81 30.12
N ALA A 18 -29.83 -18.00 29.67
CA ALA A 18 -30.75 -19.04 29.20
C ALA A 18 -31.67 -19.55 30.32
N ALA A 19 -31.16 -19.70 31.54
CA ALA A 19 -31.94 -20.12 32.71
C ALA A 19 -32.99 -19.07 33.09
N ASN A 20 -32.62 -17.78 33.09
CA ASN A 20 -33.56 -16.68 33.34
C ASN A 20 -34.57 -16.52 32.19
N HIS A 21 -34.18 -16.78 30.94
CA HIS A 21 -35.07 -16.63 29.77
C HIS A 21 -36.08 -17.79 29.64
N SER A 22 -35.69 -18.99 30.06
CA SER A 22 -36.53 -20.20 29.99
C SER A 22 -37.23 -20.54 31.31
N ASN A 23 -36.89 -19.87 32.42
CA ASN A 23 -37.27 -20.25 33.79
C ASN A 23 -36.87 -21.69 34.17
N VAL A 24 -35.78 -22.22 33.58
CA VAL A 24 -35.28 -23.58 33.84
C VAL A 24 -33.87 -23.51 34.42
N SER A 25 -33.69 -24.06 35.63
CA SER A 25 -32.37 -24.22 36.27
C SER A 25 -31.72 -25.55 35.89
N GLY A 26 -30.38 -25.59 35.81
CA GLY A 26 -29.63 -26.83 35.55
C GLY A 26 -29.52 -27.22 34.07
N LEU A 27 -29.62 -26.24 33.16
CA LEU A 27 -29.45 -26.45 31.72
C LEU A 27 -28.05 -26.98 31.39
N SER A 28 -27.99 -27.99 30.53
CA SER A 28 -26.72 -28.37 29.88
C SER A 28 -26.23 -27.23 28.99
N MET A 29 -24.92 -27.20 28.71
CA MET A 29 -24.33 -26.16 27.86
C MET A 29 -24.96 -26.13 26.45
N GLN A 30 -25.40 -27.28 25.95
CA GLN A 30 -26.08 -27.39 24.65
C GLN A 30 -27.49 -26.77 24.69
N GLN A 31 -28.26 -27.02 25.75
CA GLN A 31 -29.61 -26.45 25.91
C GLN A 31 -29.55 -24.93 26.12
N ALA A 32 -28.59 -24.46 26.92
CA ALA A 32 -28.36 -23.03 27.08
C ALA A 32 -27.99 -22.36 25.75
N TYR A 33 -27.17 -23.03 24.93
CA TYR A 33 -26.78 -22.55 23.61
C TYR A 33 -27.97 -22.45 22.63
N GLU A 34 -28.87 -23.45 22.62
CA GLU A 34 -30.06 -23.42 21.77
C GLU A 34 -31.03 -22.30 22.16
N ILE A 35 -31.29 -22.12 23.46
CA ILE A 35 -32.14 -21.02 23.97
C ILE A 35 -31.56 -19.65 23.58
N VAL A 36 -30.24 -19.50 23.64
CA VAL A 36 -29.57 -18.27 23.22
C VAL A 36 -29.70 -18.02 21.73
N LEU A 37 -29.53 -19.05 20.89
CA LEU A 37 -29.66 -18.92 19.44
C LEU A 37 -31.09 -18.64 18.98
N ASP A 38 -32.09 -19.09 19.73
CA ASP A 38 -33.50 -18.83 19.43
C ASP A 38 -33.94 -17.44 19.92
N SER A 39 -33.38 -16.96 21.03
CA SER A 39 -33.73 -15.65 21.61
C SER A 39 -32.96 -14.48 20.98
N VAL A 40 -31.74 -14.71 20.49
CA VAL A 40 -30.89 -13.67 19.91
C VAL A 40 -30.40 -14.11 18.54
N VAL A 41 -30.42 -13.18 17.58
CA VAL A 41 -29.81 -13.40 16.26
C VAL A 41 -28.39 -12.82 16.28
N PRO A 42 -27.35 -13.64 16.51
CA PRO A 42 -25.98 -13.14 16.60
C PRO A 42 -25.45 -12.72 15.22
N VAL A 43 -24.38 -11.94 15.22
CA VAL A 43 -23.56 -11.61 14.03
C VAL A 43 -24.22 -10.68 12.99
N ARG A 44 -25.50 -10.29 13.15
CA ARG A 44 -26.21 -9.34 12.25
C ARG A 44 -25.38 -8.10 11.86
N PHE A 45 -24.72 -7.50 12.84
CA PHE A 45 -23.88 -6.31 12.65
C PHE A 45 -22.41 -6.62 12.30
N LYS A 46 -22.12 -7.81 11.77
CA LYS A 46 -20.77 -8.21 11.35
C LYS A 46 -20.76 -8.87 9.97
N VAL A 47 -21.79 -9.64 9.62
CA VAL A 47 -21.86 -10.33 8.32
C VAL A 47 -21.71 -9.37 7.15
N GLY A 48 -22.30 -8.18 7.22
CA GLY A 48 -22.16 -7.18 6.17
C GLY A 48 -20.70 -6.79 5.92
N GLN A 49 -19.88 -6.69 6.96
CA GLN A 49 -18.44 -6.43 6.80
C GLN A 49 -17.71 -7.61 6.12
N MET A 50 -18.10 -8.84 6.42
CA MET A 50 -17.52 -10.04 5.78
C MET A 50 -17.87 -10.12 4.29
N ILE A 51 -19.12 -9.83 3.93
CA ILE A 51 -19.56 -9.71 2.52
C ILE A 51 -18.79 -8.58 1.83
N THR A 52 -18.53 -7.50 2.55
CA THR A 52 -17.82 -6.34 2.02
C THR A 52 -16.37 -6.66 1.69
N SER A 53 -15.62 -7.23 2.63
CA SER A 53 -14.19 -7.52 2.44
C SER A 53 -13.94 -8.67 1.46
N SER A 54 -14.78 -9.72 1.49
CA SER A 54 -14.52 -10.95 0.74
C SER A 54 -15.16 -10.99 -0.64
N GLY A 55 -16.15 -10.13 -0.90
CA GLY A 55 -16.87 -10.10 -2.17
C GLY A 55 -16.92 -8.71 -2.77
N SER A 56 -17.55 -7.78 -2.06
CA SER A 56 -17.87 -6.45 -2.58
C SER A 56 -16.64 -5.65 -3.02
N LEU A 57 -15.64 -5.51 -2.14
CA LEU A 57 -14.42 -4.76 -2.46
C LEU A 57 -13.49 -5.51 -3.41
N VAL A 58 -13.54 -6.84 -3.43
CA VAL A 58 -12.89 -7.64 -4.48
C VAL A 58 -13.52 -7.32 -5.84
N GLY A 59 -14.85 -7.28 -5.90
CA GLY A 59 -15.62 -6.83 -7.06
C GLY A 59 -15.27 -5.40 -7.49
N ALA A 60 -15.20 -4.45 -6.54
CA ALA A 60 -14.80 -3.08 -6.81
C ALA A 60 -13.39 -2.99 -7.41
N GLY A 61 -12.42 -3.65 -6.77
CA GLY A 61 -11.02 -3.66 -7.21
C GLY A 61 -10.89 -4.23 -8.63
N LEU A 62 -11.55 -5.35 -8.92
CA LEU A 62 -11.62 -5.92 -10.27
C LEU A 62 -12.34 -4.99 -11.25
N GLY A 63 -13.48 -4.42 -10.87
CA GLY A 63 -14.25 -3.50 -11.71
C GLY A 63 -13.43 -2.28 -12.12
N MET A 64 -12.71 -1.66 -11.18
CA MET A 64 -11.79 -0.56 -11.45
C MET A 64 -10.61 -1.00 -12.32
N ALA A 65 -9.95 -2.12 -12.00
CA ALA A 65 -8.82 -2.62 -12.78
C ALA A 65 -9.19 -2.92 -14.25
N PHE A 66 -10.38 -3.48 -14.48
CA PHE A 66 -10.90 -3.75 -15.81
C PHE A 66 -11.44 -2.50 -16.53
N ALA A 67 -11.75 -1.42 -15.81
CA ALA A 67 -12.15 -0.15 -16.42
C ALA A 67 -10.97 0.60 -17.05
N ILE A 68 -9.76 0.45 -16.51
CA ILE A 68 -8.53 1.10 -17.00
C ILE A 68 -8.28 0.79 -18.49
N PRO A 69 -7.72 1.72 -19.28
CA PRO A 69 -7.32 1.44 -20.67
C PRO A 69 -6.34 0.26 -20.78
N LYS A 70 -6.49 -0.58 -21.81
CA LYS A 70 -5.75 -1.86 -21.92
C LYS A 70 -4.23 -1.66 -21.87
N GLU A 71 -3.74 -0.60 -22.49
CA GLU A 71 -2.32 -0.22 -22.53
C GLU A 71 -1.74 0.09 -21.13
N LYS A 72 -2.56 0.61 -20.21
CA LYS A 72 -2.12 0.96 -18.84
C LYS A 72 -2.34 -0.18 -17.84
N ARG A 73 -3.20 -1.15 -18.12
CA ARG A 73 -3.56 -2.23 -17.16
C ARG A 73 -2.37 -2.99 -16.62
N ALA A 74 -1.40 -3.34 -17.44
CA ALA A 74 -0.24 -4.11 -16.98
C ALA A 74 0.59 -3.35 -15.94
N LYS A 75 0.67 -2.02 -16.05
CA LYS A 75 1.41 -1.16 -15.12
C LYS A 75 0.68 -1.02 -13.78
N TYR A 76 -0.64 -0.89 -13.79
CA TYR A 76 -1.42 -0.58 -12.58
C TYR A 76 -2.12 -1.80 -11.97
N SER A 77 -2.26 -2.93 -12.65
CA SER A 77 -3.00 -4.09 -12.13
C SER A 77 -2.45 -4.62 -10.81
N SER A 78 -1.14 -4.47 -10.56
CA SER A 78 -0.49 -4.91 -9.33
C SER A 78 -1.04 -4.21 -8.09
N ILE A 79 -1.39 -2.92 -8.16
CA ILE A 79 -1.94 -2.17 -7.00
C ILE A 79 -3.34 -2.64 -6.64
N TYR A 80 -4.17 -2.95 -7.65
CA TYR A 80 -5.50 -3.48 -7.45
C TYR A 80 -5.43 -4.92 -6.93
N PHE A 81 -4.54 -5.74 -7.49
CA PHE A 81 -4.39 -7.14 -7.11
C PHE A 81 -3.79 -7.30 -5.70
N SER A 82 -2.82 -6.47 -5.32
CA SER A 82 -2.29 -6.50 -3.95
C SER A 82 -3.35 -6.04 -2.94
N GLY A 83 -4.08 -4.97 -3.25
CA GLY A 83 -5.16 -4.48 -2.41
C GLY A 83 -6.29 -5.49 -2.24
N LEU A 84 -6.74 -6.13 -3.32
CA LEU A 84 -7.83 -7.11 -3.25
C LEU A 84 -7.38 -8.37 -2.51
N ALA A 85 -6.12 -8.80 -2.67
CA ALA A 85 -5.59 -9.95 -1.96
C ALA A 85 -5.51 -9.66 -0.46
N ALA A 86 -4.99 -8.49 -0.08
CA ALA A 86 -4.98 -8.07 1.32
C ALA A 86 -6.40 -8.04 1.90
N CYS A 87 -7.35 -7.42 1.18
CA CYS A 87 -8.74 -7.30 1.63
C CYS A 87 -9.45 -8.64 1.76
N LEU A 88 -9.36 -9.49 0.74
CA LEU A 88 -9.97 -10.82 0.73
C LEU A 88 -9.39 -11.70 1.83
N LEU A 89 -8.07 -11.72 2.00
CA LEU A 89 -7.42 -12.65 2.92
C LEU A 89 -7.56 -12.22 4.38
N THR A 90 -7.37 -10.93 4.66
CA THR A 90 -7.26 -10.40 6.03
C THR A 90 -8.52 -9.72 6.54
N GLY A 91 -9.44 -9.30 5.66
CA GLY A 91 -10.63 -8.54 6.04
C GLY A 91 -10.42 -7.03 6.17
N VAL A 92 -9.17 -6.55 6.03
CA VAL A 92 -8.78 -5.14 6.06
C VAL A 92 -9.19 -4.46 4.74
N THR A 93 -10.06 -3.45 4.80
CA THR A 93 -10.72 -2.87 3.61
C THR A 93 -9.99 -1.66 3.02
N GLU A 94 -9.16 -1.02 3.84
CA GLU A 94 -8.44 0.21 3.55
C GLU A 94 -7.60 0.16 2.26
N PRO A 95 -6.86 -0.93 1.94
CA PRO A 95 -6.04 -0.99 0.72
C PRO A 95 -6.82 -0.78 -0.58
N ILE A 96 -8.10 -1.16 -0.63
CA ILE A 96 -8.96 -0.91 -1.79
C ILE A 96 -9.72 0.40 -1.63
N GLU A 97 -10.23 0.70 -0.43
CA GLU A 97 -11.01 1.92 -0.20
C GLU A 97 -10.19 3.18 -0.45
N PHE A 98 -8.90 3.20 -0.08
CA PHE A 98 -8.04 4.36 -0.30
C PHE A 98 -7.79 4.67 -1.77
N ILE A 99 -8.00 3.71 -2.69
CA ILE A 99 -7.87 3.92 -4.13
C ILE A 99 -8.91 4.94 -4.62
N PHE A 100 -10.13 4.91 -4.08
CA PHE A 100 -11.26 5.69 -4.61
C PHE A 100 -11.91 6.64 -3.60
N MET A 101 -11.71 6.46 -2.29
CA MET A 101 -12.39 7.24 -1.25
C MET A 101 -12.11 8.75 -1.38
N PHE A 102 -10.87 9.14 -1.68
CA PHE A 102 -10.47 10.54 -1.83
C PHE A 102 -10.63 11.07 -3.26
N SER A 103 -10.50 10.20 -4.26
CA SER A 103 -10.51 10.59 -5.68
C SER A 103 -11.90 10.53 -6.31
N ALA A 104 -12.84 9.76 -5.73
CA ALA A 104 -14.20 9.59 -6.22
C ALA A 104 -15.22 9.55 -5.06
N PRO A 105 -15.56 10.71 -4.45
CA PRO A 105 -16.48 10.77 -3.30
C PRO A 105 -17.86 10.13 -3.58
N LEU A 106 -18.38 10.26 -4.80
CA LEU A 106 -19.65 9.63 -5.18
C LEU A 106 -19.59 8.10 -5.18
N LEU A 107 -18.47 7.50 -5.61
CA LEU A 107 -18.26 6.06 -5.51
C LEU A 107 -18.20 5.61 -4.06
N TYR A 108 -17.63 6.44 -3.18
CA TYR A 108 -17.58 6.15 -1.74
C TYR A 108 -18.96 6.21 -1.07
N VAL A 109 -19.80 7.18 -1.41
CA VAL A 109 -21.19 7.22 -0.93
C VAL A 109 -21.97 5.99 -1.43
N LEU A 110 -21.80 5.62 -2.70
CA LEU A 110 -22.44 4.43 -3.27
C LEU A 110 -21.98 3.15 -2.57
N HIS A 111 -20.68 3.03 -2.30
CA HIS A 111 -20.09 1.95 -1.51
C HIS A 111 -20.69 1.87 -0.10
N ALA A 112 -20.83 3.01 0.60
CA ALA A 112 -21.41 3.05 1.94
C ALA A 112 -22.87 2.56 1.95
N VAL A 113 -23.68 2.98 0.97
CA VAL A 113 -25.08 2.53 0.83
C VAL A 113 -25.16 1.04 0.51
N LEU A 114 -24.39 0.55 -0.46
CA LEU A 114 -24.37 -0.86 -0.82
C LEU A 114 -23.86 -1.75 0.33
N THR A 115 -22.88 -1.27 1.09
CA THR A 115 -22.43 -1.89 2.32
C THR A 115 -23.57 -1.97 3.33
N GLY A 116 -24.31 -0.87 3.57
CA GLY A 116 -25.50 -0.88 4.43
C GLY A 116 -26.54 -1.92 4.02
N ILE A 117 -26.76 -2.11 2.72
CA ILE A 117 -27.64 -3.16 2.19
C ILE A 117 -27.08 -4.56 2.48
N ALA A 118 -25.76 -4.77 2.38
CA ALA A 118 -25.11 -6.02 2.76
C ALA A 118 -25.27 -6.34 4.25
N PHE A 119 -25.31 -5.32 5.13
CA PHE A 119 -25.68 -5.52 6.53
C PHE A 119 -27.17 -5.90 6.67
N GLY A 120 -28.06 -5.21 5.98
CA GLY A 120 -29.51 -5.46 6.03
C GLY A 120 -29.93 -6.85 5.54
N ILE A 121 -29.22 -7.44 4.57
CA ILE A 121 -29.57 -8.76 4.04
C ILE A 121 -29.42 -9.90 5.07
N SER A 122 -28.61 -9.68 6.12
CA SER A 122 -28.41 -10.65 7.21
C SER A 122 -29.66 -10.87 8.07
N ASP A 123 -30.66 -9.99 7.97
CA ASP A 123 -31.96 -10.14 8.63
C ASP A 123 -32.91 -11.08 7.89
N PHE A 124 -32.72 -11.21 6.57
CA PHE A 124 -33.55 -12.06 5.71
C PHE A 124 -32.93 -13.43 5.47
N ILE A 125 -31.60 -13.47 5.33
CA ILE A 125 -30.85 -14.70 5.07
C ILE A 125 -30.01 -15.02 6.31
N PRO A 126 -30.27 -16.14 7.01
CA PRO A 126 -29.52 -16.48 8.20
C PRO A 126 -28.06 -16.79 7.81
N MET A 127 -27.14 -15.96 8.28
CA MET A 127 -25.70 -16.11 8.06
C MET A 127 -24.97 -15.92 9.38
N ARG A 128 -25.10 -16.85 10.34
CA ARG A 128 -24.62 -16.65 11.71
C ARG A 128 -23.14 -17.05 11.89
N ILE A 129 -22.30 -16.66 10.94
CA ILE A 129 -20.85 -16.95 10.94
C ILE A 129 -20.10 -15.65 11.21
N HIS A 130 -19.34 -15.62 12.31
CA HIS A 130 -18.51 -14.48 12.67
C HIS A 130 -17.04 -14.75 12.30
N ALA A 131 -16.47 -13.92 11.44
CA ALA A 131 -15.04 -13.93 11.12
C ALA A 131 -14.56 -12.53 10.67
N PHE A 132 -13.24 -12.34 10.62
CA PHE A 132 -12.59 -11.19 10.04
C PHE A 132 -11.62 -11.64 8.94
N GLY A 133 -12.02 -11.40 7.69
CA GLY A 133 -11.25 -11.82 6.51
C GLY A 133 -11.52 -13.24 6.05
N GLY A 134 -11.10 -13.51 4.82
CA GLY A 134 -11.35 -14.76 4.11
C GLY A 134 -10.58 -15.94 4.69
N ILE A 135 -9.35 -15.75 5.19
CA ILE A 135 -8.59 -16.83 5.83
C ILE A 135 -9.30 -17.28 7.11
N GLU A 136 -9.68 -16.34 7.97
CA GLU A 136 -10.41 -16.68 9.20
C GLU A 136 -11.77 -17.30 8.89
N THR A 137 -12.48 -16.77 7.89
CA THR A 137 -13.77 -17.33 7.43
C THR A 137 -13.60 -18.76 6.93
N LEU A 138 -12.58 -19.02 6.11
CA LEU A 138 -12.29 -20.34 5.56
C LEU A 138 -11.87 -21.31 6.66
N VAL A 139 -10.97 -20.90 7.55
CA VAL A 139 -10.54 -21.72 8.69
C VAL A 139 -11.72 -22.01 9.61
N LYS A 140 -12.61 -21.04 9.85
CA LYS A 140 -13.82 -21.26 10.66
C LYS A 140 -14.83 -22.19 10.00
N TYR A 141 -14.97 -22.08 8.68
CA TYR A 141 -15.87 -22.91 7.91
C TYR A 141 -15.34 -24.34 7.72
N LEU A 142 -14.02 -24.52 7.60
CA LEU A 142 -13.37 -25.79 7.26
C LEU A 142 -12.79 -26.52 8.48
N PHE A 143 -12.30 -25.80 9.50
CA PHE A 143 -11.50 -26.34 10.60
C PHE A 143 -11.92 -25.92 12.01
N VAL A 144 -12.65 -24.81 12.23
CA VAL A 144 -13.08 -24.48 13.60
C VAL A 144 -14.14 -25.46 14.02
N PHE A 145 -13.63 -26.44 14.75
CA PHE A 145 -14.36 -27.28 15.63
C PHE A 145 -14.87 -26.46 16.84
N GLY A 146 -15.84 -25.57 16.61
CA GLY A 146 -16.59 -24.95 17.71
C GLY A 146 -17.41 -26.01 18.45
N PRO A 147 -18.27 -25.67 19.42
CA PRO A 147 -19.28 -26.58 19.99
C PRO A 147 -20.28 -27.15 18.94
N THR A 148 -19.95 -27.10 17.66
CA THR A 148 -20.76 -27.32 16.48
C THR A 148 -20.01 -28.16 15.43
N SER A 149 -19.16 -29.10 15.84
CA SER A 149 -18.43 -29.96 14.89
C SER A 149 -18.11 -31.37 15.40
N ILE A 150 -18.63 -32.36 14.67
CA ILE A 150 -17.94 -33.59 14.20
C ILE A 150 -17.13 -34.41 15.22
N THR A 151 -17.54 -34.45 16.49
CA THR A 151 -17.27 -35.57 17.38
C THR A 151 -18.55 -35.94 18.12
N GLY A 152 -19.30 -36.91 17.56
CA GLY A 152 -20.32 -37.67 18.28
C GLY A 152 -21.70 -37.02 18.49
N ILE A 153 -21.96 -35.81 17.99
CA ILE A 153 -23.25 -35.12 18.17
C ILE A 153 -23.79 -34.70 16.80
N GLY A 154 -25.03 -35.10 16.54
CA GLY A 154 -25.68 -35.08 15.22
C GLY A 154 -25.46 -33.80 14.42
N ILE A 155 -25.22 -34.01 13.12
CA ILE A 155 -25.21 -33.01 12.08
C ILE A 155 -26.50 -32.18 12.17
N LYS A 156 -26.46 -30.98 12.77
CA LYS A 156 -27.40 -29.93 12.39
C LYS A 156 -26.80 -29.23 11.18
N GLY A 157 -27.15 -29.72 9.98
CA GLY A 157 -26.72 -29.17 8.68
C GLY A 157 -27.04 -27.69 8.46
N ILE A 158 -27.73 -27.06 9.40
CA ILE A 158 -28.14 -25.65 9.36
C ILE A 158 -26.95 -24.69 9.25
N LEU A 159 -25.83 -24.89 9.95
CA LEU A 159 -24.69 -23.96 9.90
C LEU A 159 -23.85 -24.09 8.61
N TRP A 160 -23.75 -25.30 8.07
CA TRP A 160 -23.15 -25.54 6.75
C TRP A 160 -23.96 -24.85 5.64
N ILE A 161 -25.30 -24.95 5.70
CA ILE A 161 -26.20 -24.24 4.78
C ILE A 161 -26.05 -22.72 4.92
N GLN A 162 -25.91 -22.19 6.14
CA GLN A 162 -25.67 -20.76 6.38
C GLN A 162 -24.33 -20.27 5.82
N GLY A 163 -23.28 -21.10 5.85
CA GLY A 163 -22.01 -20.77 5.20
C GLY A 163 -22.09 -20.78 3.68
N LEU A 164 -22.89 -21.68 3.11
CA LEU A 164 -23.21 -21.66 1.69
C LEU A 164 -23.99 -20.38 1.31
N TRP A 165 -24.96 -19.96 2.11
CA TRP A 165 -25.65 -18.68 1.93
C TRP A 165 -24.69 -17.50 1.97
N LEU A 166 -23.76 -17.47 2.95
CA LEU A 166 -22.72 -16.45 3.02
C LEU A 166 -21.87 -16.41 1.74
N LEU A 167 -21.44 -17.57 1.24
CA LEU A 167 -20.66 -17.68 0.01
C LEU A 167 -21.45 -17.13 -1.20
N LEU A 168 -22.71 -17.55 -1.37
CA LEU A 168 -23.55 -17.12 -2.48
C LEU A 168 -23.83 -15.63 -2.44
N VAL A 169 -24.15 -15.08 -1.27
CA VAL A 169 -24.38 -13.63 -1.09
C VAL A 169 -23.07 -12.86 -1.35
N THR A 170 -21.93 -13.36 -0.87
CA THR A 170 -20.62 -12.73 -1.12
C THR A 170 -20.30 -12.66 -2.61
N ILE A 171 -20.54 -13.75 -3.36
CA ILE A 171 -20.35 -13.78 -4.81
C ILE A 171 -21.32 -12.82 -5.52
N ALA A 172 -22.60 -12.81 -5.12
CA ALA A 172 -23.60 -11.92 -5.69
C ALA A 172 -23.23 -10.44 -5.50
N PHE A 173 -22.84 -10.04 -4.29
CA PHE A 173 -22.39 -8.68 -4.00
C PHE A 173 -21.08 -8.35 -4.74
N GLY A 174 -20.15 -9.30 -4.86
CA GLY A 174 -18.94 -9.11 -5.67
C GLY A 174 -19.26 -8.85 -7.14
N GLY A 175 -20.22 -9.57 -7.71
CA GLY A 175 -20.71 -9.33 -9.08
C GLY A 175 -21.39 -7.96 -9.24
N ILE A 176 -22.27 -7.57 -8.29
CA ILE A 176 -22.92 -6.26 -8.28
C ILE A 176 -21.87 -5.15 -8.23
N TYR A 177 -20.92 -5.24 -7.30
CA TYR A 177 -19.85 -4.26 -7.16
C TYR A 177 -18.97 -4.19 -8.40
N PHE A 178 -18.62 -5.33 -8.99
CA PHE A 178 -17.86 -5.37 -10.25
C PHE A 178 -18.56 -4.56 -11.34
N VAL A 179 -19.84 -4.83 -11.57
CA VAL A 179 -20.65 -4.14 -12.60
C VAL A 179 -20.72 -2.64 -12.30
N VAL A 180 -21.10 -2.28 -11.08
CA VAL A 180 -21.27 -0.88 -10.65
C VAL A 180 -19.97 -0.11 -10.79
N PHE A 181 -18.87 -0.60 -10.20
CA PHE A 181 -17.59 0.07 -10.22
C PHE A 181 -17.00 0.10 -11.63
N TYR A 182 -17.15 -0.96 -12.43
CA TYR A 182 -16.67 -0.97 -13.81
C TYR A 182 -17.34 0.12 -14.64
N PHE A 183 -18.68 0.17 -14.65
CA PHE A 183 -19.41 1.14 -15.48
C PHE A 183 -19.21 2.57 -14.98
N PHE A 184 -19.26 2.79 -13.67
CA PHE A 184 -19.09 4.13 -13.10
C PHE A 184 -17.68 4.65 -13.35
N THR A 185 -16.64 3.84 -13.05
CA THR A 185 -15.24 4.21 -13.28
C THR A 185 -14.96 4.48 -14.75
N LYS A 186 -15.49 3.66 -15.66
CA LYS A 186 -15.32 3.84 -17.10
C LYS A 186 -16.00 5.12 -17.62
N LYS A 187 -17.14 5.49 -17.03
CA LYS A 187 -17.91 6.68 -17.41
C LYS A 187 -17.31 7.97 -16.85
N THR A 188 -16.99 8.00 -15.55
CA THR A 188 -16.53 9.22 -14.88
C THR A 188 -15.03 9.44 -14.98
N LYS A 189 -14.24 8.38 -15.27
CA LYS A 189 -12.77 8.41 -15.35
C LYS A 189 -12.16 9.12 -14.13
N PRO A 190 -12.44 8.64 -12.91
CA PRO A 190 -11.97 9.29 -11.69
C PRO A 190 -10.44 9.25 -11.63
N ALA A 191 -9.84 10.13 -10.82
CA ALA A 191 -8.39 10.21 -10.63
C ALA A 191 -7.85 9.05 -9.76
N ILE A 192 -8.08 7.82 -10.21
CA ILE A 192 -7.57 6.58 -9.64
C ILE A 192 -6.34 6.09 -10.44
N PRO A 193 -5.44 5.28 -9.84
CA PRO A 193 -4.27 4.74 -10.54
C PRO A 193 -4.65 4.06 -11.86
N GLY A 194 -4.09 4.55 -12.97
CA GLY A 194 -4.40 4.08 -14.34
C GLY A 194 -5.33 4.98 -15.15
N PHE A 195 -6.07 5.89 -14.52
CA PHE A 195 -6.81 6.97 -15.20
C PHE A 195 -6.13 8.32 -15.08
N THR A 196 -5.30 8.53 -14.06
CA THR A 196 -4.45 9.71 -13.94
C THR A 196 -3.47 9.78 -15.13
N ASN A 197 -3.20 10.99 -15.63
CA ASN A 197 -2.16 11.23 -16.63
C ASN A 197 -0.77 11.20 -15.98
N ASP A 198 -0.39 10.04 -15.44
CA ASP A 198 0.88 9.85 -14.75
C ASP A 198 2.06 10.09 -15.70
N GLU A 199 1.93 9.83 -17.00
CA GLU A 199 2.98 10.15 -17.97
C GLU A 199 3.34 11.64 -18.02
N LEU A 200 2.39 12.55 -17.76
CA LEU A 200 2.72 13.98 -17.70
C LEU A 200 3.39 14.33 -16.38
N ILE A 201 2.92 13.78 -15.26
CA ILE A 201 3.40 14.10 -13.93
C ILE A 201 4.80 13.50 -13.69
N THR A 202 5.01 12.22 -14.01
CA THR A 202 6.32 11.56 -13.85
C THR A 202 7.38 12.15 -14.78
N ASN A 203 7.02 12.52 -16.02
CA ASN A 203 7.96 13.21 -16.91
C ASN A 203 8.29 14.63 -16.42
N ILE A 204 7.37 15.33 -15.76
CA ILE A 204 7.65 16.66 -15.19
C ILE A 204 8.53 16.53 -13.95
N GLU A 205 8.25 15.58 -13.06
CA GLU A 205 9.02 15.33 -11.84
C GLU A 205 10.43 14.81 -12.16
N GLU A 206 10.58 13.84 -13.07
CA GLU A 206 11.89 13.37 -13.51
C GLU A 206 12.68 14.47 -14.23
N LYS A 207 12.04 15.28 -15.09
CA LYS A 207 12.73 16.41 -15.75
C LYS A 207 13.11 17.50 -14.76
N GLN A 208 12.29 17.76 -13.75
CA GLN A 208 12.62 18.74 -12.71
C GLN A 208 13.73 18.23 -11.79
N GLU A 209 13.70 16.97 -11.39
CA GLU A 209 14.71 16.37 -10.53
C GLU A 209 16.05 16.23 -11.26
N VAL A 210 16.05 15.82 -12.54
CA VAL A 210 17.25 15.80 -13.38
C VAL A 210 17.77 17.21 -13.59
N LYS A 211 16.92 18.20 -13.92
CA LYS A 211 17.36 19.59 -14.10
C LYS A 211 17.91 20.20 -12.82
N GLU A 212 17.29 19.92 -11.67
CA GLU A 212 17.77 20.41 -10.37
C GLU A 212 19.07 19.72 -9.94
N LYS A 213 19.20 18.41 -10.19
CA LYS A 213 20.46 17.67 -10.00
C LYS A 213 21.55 18.23 -10.89
N THR A 214 21.32 18.41 -12.20
CA THR A 214 22.30 19.01 -13.13
C THR A 214 22.70 20.42 -12.70
N ILE A 215 21.75 21.28 -12.32
CA ILE A 215 22.06 22.64 -11.84
C ILE A 215 22.90 22.62 -10.55
N LYS A 216 22.62 21.68 -9.63
CA LYS A 216 23.41 21.52 -8.39
C LYS A 216 24.80 20.96 -8.67
N THR A 217 24.93 19.99 -9.58
CA THR A 217 26.22 19.42 -10.00
C THR A 217 27.08 20.48 -10.68
N ASP A 218 26.53 21.26 -11.62
CA ASP A 218 27.21 22.37 -12.31
C ASP A 218 27.78 23.42 -11.34
N LYS A 219 26.98 23.84 -10.34
CA LYS A 219 27.43 24.79 -9.32
C LYS A 219 28.55 24.21 -8.46
N THR A 220 28.42 22.94 -8.09
CA THR A 220 29.43 22.23 -7.29
C THR A 220 30.74 22.07 -8.07
N VAL A 221 30.67 21.70 -9.34
CA VAL A 221 31.84 21.56 -10.22
C VAL A 221 32.57 22.88 -10.43
N LYS A 222 31.85 23.99 -10.61
CA LYS A 222 32.48 25.33 -10.66
C LYS A 222 33.20 25.67 -9.36
N ALA A 223 32.56 25.44 -8.21
CA ALA A 223 33.20 25.65 -6.92
C ALA A 223 34.44 24.75 -6.71
N ILE A 224 34.42 23.50 -7.20
CA ILE A 224 35.60 22.61 -7.17
C ILE A 224 36.74 23.22 -7.98
N ILE A 225 36.47 23.72 -9.19
CA ILE A 225 37.47 24.33 -10.07
C ILE A 225 38.05 25.60 -9.44
N ASP A 226 37.20 26.46 -8.87
CA ASP A 226 37.64 27.71 -8.22
C ASP A 226 38.56 27.42 -7.04
N LEU A 227 38.21 26.44 -6.20
CA LEU A 227 39.04 26.01 -5.08
C LEU A 227 40.35 25.35 -5.50
N LEU A 228 40.42 24.81 -6.71
CA LEU A 228 41.66 24.25 -7.28
C LEU A 228 42.55 25.34 -7.93
N GLY A 229 42.15 26.62 -7.88
CA GLY A 229 42.89 27.74 -8.47
C GLY A 229 42.57 27.98 -9.95
N GLY A 230 41.40 27.52 -10.41
CA GLY A 230 40.93 27.67 -11.78
C GLY A 230 41.38 26.56 -12.73
N LEU A 231 40.75 26.50 -13.91
CA LEU A 231 41.01 25.47 -14.94
C LEU A 231 42.48 25.44 -15.39
N ASP A 232 43.15 26.60 -15.43
CA ASP A 232 44.52 26.72 -15.92
C ASP A 232 45.55 26.12 -14.95
N ASN A 233 45.17 25.95 -13.67
CA ASN A 233 46.01 25.33 -12.64
C ASN A 233 45.93 23.79 -12.63
N LEU A 234 44.98 23.20 -13.35
CA LEU A 234 44.82 21.75 -13.45
C LEU A 234 45.85 21.16 -14.42
N GLU A 235 46.59 20.15 -13.98
CA GLU A 235 47.53 19.38 -14.80
C GLU A 235 46.92 18.04 -15.21
N ASN A 236 46.35 17.30 -14.25
CA ASN A 236 45.72 16.01 -14.49
C ASN A 236 44.57 15.78 -13.50
N ILE A 237 43.48 15.17 -13.97
CA ILE A 237 42.34 14.79 -13.14
C ILE A 237 41.96 13.34 -13.40
N ASP A 238 41.83 12.59 -12.33
CA ASP A 238 41.39 11.20 -12.35
C ASP A 238 40.44 10.92 -11.18
N ALA A 239 39.66 9.85 -11.27
CA ALA A 239 38.71 9.47 -10.24
C ALA A 239 38.75 7.97 -10.03
N CYS A 240 38.63 7.56 -8.78
CA CYS A 240 38.34 6.19 -8.39
C CYS A 240 36.91 6.15 -7.83
N MET A 241 36.44 4.98 -7.37
CA MET A 241 35.07 4.76 -6.88
C MET A 241 34.56 5.81 -5.88
N THR A 242 35.42 6.37 -5.04
CA THR A 242 35.01 7.32 -3.98
C THR A 242 35.81 8.62 -3.94
N ARG A 243 36.84 8.79 -4.79
CA ARG A 243 37.82 9.86 -4.65
C ARG A 243 38.20 10.48 -5.97
N LEU A 244 38.19 11.81 -6.01
CA LEU A 244 38.73 12.63 -7.07
C LEU A 244 40.21 12.90 -6.80
N ARG A 245 41.10 12.46 -7.70
CA ARG A 245 42.54 12.67 -7.66
C ARG A 245 42.90 13.79 -8.61
N VAL A 246 43.45 14.87 -8.09
CA VAL A 246 43.80 16.05 -8.88
C VAL A 246 45.29 16.34 -8.74
N LYS A 247 45.96 16.53 -9.86
CA LYS A 247 47.32 17.07 -9.93
C LYS A 247 47.23 18.52 -10.39
N VAL A 248 47.79 19.43 -9.61
CA VAL A 248 47.77 20.87 -9.86
C VAL A 248 49.19 21.39 -10.12
N LYS A 249 49.32 22.45 -10.92
CA LYS A 249 50.60 23.08 -11.26
C LYS A 249 51.15 23.90 -10.09
N ASP A 250 50.29 24.66 -9.43
CA ASP A 250 50.62 25.53 -8.32
C ASP A 250 49.69 25.27 -7.13
N LYS A 251 50.26 24.83 -6.02
CA LYS A 251 49.50 24.52 -4.79
C LYS A 251 49.11 25.75 -4.00
N THR A 252 49.80 26.88 -4.17
CA THR A 252 49.51 28.09 -3.40
C THR A 252 48.16 28.70 -3.77
N LYS A 253 47.66 28.35 -4.96
CA LYS A 253 46.35 28.74 -5.48
C LYS A 253 45.20 27.82 -5.05
N VAL A 254 45.48 26.75 -4.29
CA VAL A 254 44.45 25.81 -3.83
C VAL A 254 43.91 26.24 -2.48
N GLU A 255 42.59 26.42 -2.39
CA GLU A 255 41.89 26.77 -1.16
C GLU A 255 41.32 25.52 -0.45
N ASN A 256 41.56 25.39 0.86
CA ASN A 256 41.16 24.20 1.64
C ASN A 256 39.68 24.19 2.09
N LYS A 257 38.75 24.77 1.32
CA LYS A 257 37.32 24.91 1.69
C LYS A 257 36.38 23.90 1.00
N PHE A 258 36.93 22.80 0.48
CA PHE A 258 36.14 21.77 -0.23
C PHE A 258 35.03 21.15 0.63
N LYS A 259 35.25 20.94 1.94
CA LYS A 259 34.18 20.38 2.79
C LYS A 259 32.96 21.29 2.87
N GLU A 260 33.20 22.59 3.01
CA GLU A 260 32.18 23.62 3.23
C GLU A 260 31.43 23.96 1.95
N LEU A 261 32.13 24.05 0.82
CA LEU A 261 31.57 24.58 -0.43
C LEU A 261 31.15 23.53 -1.44
N THR A 262 31.70 22.31 -1.37
CA THR A 262 31.44 21.26 -2.37
C THR A 262 30.91 19.97 -1.77
N GLY A 263 30.78 19.91 -0.43
CA GLY A 263 30.28 18.75 0.30
C GLY A 263 31.27 17.58 0.31
N ALA A 264 32.57 17.84 0.19
CA ALA A 264 33.59 16.82 0.31
C ALA A 264 33.60 16.20 1.72
N VAL A 265 33.76 14.88 1.81
CA VAL A 265 33.91 14.17 3.10
C VAL A 265 35.29 14.44 3.70
N GLY A 266 36.30 14.53 2.83
CA GLY A 266 37.70 14.66 3.23
C GLY A 266 38.57 15.17 2.10
N VAL A 267 39.66 15.84 2.46
CA VAL A 267 40.72 16.26 1.54
C VAL A 267 42.03 15.72 2.08
N LEU A 268 42.77 15.02 1.24
CA LEU A 268 44.06 14.38 1.57
C LEU A 268 45.13 14.95 0.65
N ASN A 269 46.15 15.55 1.23
CA ASN A 269 47.34 16.00 0.50
C ASN A 269 48.35 14.86 0.39
N LYS A 270 48.63 14.40 -0.83
CA LYS A 270 49.65 13.38 -1.13
C LYS A 270 50.70 13.93 -2.08
N GLY A 271 51.75 14.54 -1.53
CA GLY A 271 52.88 15.03 -2.31
C GLY A 271 52.40 16.00 -3.39
N SER A 272 52.68 15.74 -4.67
CA SER A 272 52.25 16.55 -5.82
C SER A 272 50.77 16.41 -6.20
N SER A 273 50.00 15.55 -5.52
CA SER A 273 48.59 15.27 -5.83
C SER A 273 47.65 15.55 -4.64
N LEU A 274 46.47 16.09 -4.94
CA LEU A 274 45.37 16.29 -4.02
C LEU A 274 44.34 15.17 -4.20
N GLN A 275 43.81 14.60 -3.12
CA GLN A 275 42.71 13.64 -3.20
C GLN A 275 41.52 14.17 -2.41
N ILE A 276 40.38 14.32 -3.07
CA ILE A 276 39.13 14.81 -2.48
C ILE A 276 38.12 13.66 -2.48
N VAL A 277 37.52 13.39 -1.33
CA VAL A 277 36.56 12.28 -1.14
C VAL A 277 35.15 12.81 -1.36
N TYR A 278 34.45 12.27 -2.36
CA TYR A 278 33.07 12.63 -2.74
C TYR A 278 32.14 11.41 -2.83
N ASP A 279 32.62 10.24 -2.37
CA ASP A 279 31.92 8.96 -2.53
C ASP A 279 31.56 8.70 -4.01
N PRO A 280 30.46 8.04 -4.43
CA PRO A 280 30.27 7.67 -5.83
C PRO A 280 30.11 8.88 -6.77
N LYS A 281 30.06 10.11 -6.25
CA LYS A 281 29.99 11.35 -7.04
C LYS A 281 31.33 11.74 -7.67
N ALA A 282 32.44 11.13 -7.26
CA ALA A 282 33.77 11.47 -7.76
C ALA A 282 33.91 11.29 -9.28
N ASP A 283 33.32 10.23 -9.84
CA ASP A 283 33.40 9.94 -11.28
C ASP A 283 32.57 10.94 -12.10
N ILE A 284 31.39 11.31 -11.59
CA ILE A 284 30.52 12.32 -12.20
C ILE A 284 31.23 13.67 -12.29
N TYR A 285 31.85 14.13 -11.19
CA TYR A 285 32.58 15.40 -11.17
C TYR A 285 33.80 15.40 -12.08
N LYS A 286 34.51 14.27 -12.22
CA LYS A 286 35.63 14.15 -13.18
C LYS A 286 35.15 14.39 -14.62
N GLY A 287 34.06 13.73 -15.01
CA GLY A 287 33.50 13.86 -16.36
C GLY A 287 33.16 15.31 -16.71
N GLU A 288 32.44 16.00 -15.82
CA GLU A 288 32.04 17.39 -16.04
C GLU A 288 33.24 18.36 -16.05
N ILE A 289 34.24 18.17 -15.19
CA ILE A 289 35.46 18.99 -15.20
C ILE A 289 36.26 18.79 -16.50
N LEU A 290 36.37 17.55 -17.00
CA LEU A 290 37.05 17.25 -18.27
C LEU A 290 36.34 17.91 -19.45
N GLU A 291 35.00 17.83 -19.52
CA GLU A 291 34.23 18.51 -20.56
C GLU A 291 34.45 20.03 -20.54
N LEU A 292 34.45 20.66 -19.36
CA LEU A 292 34.73 22.09 -19.23
C LEU A 292 36.15 22.45 -19.66
N LEU A 293 37.12 21.59 -19.37
CA LEU A 293 38.51 21.76 -19.76
C LEU A 293 38.69 21.64 -21.29
N GLU A 294 37.99 20.72 -21.94
CA GLU A 294 37.95 20.60 -23.40
C GLU A 294 37.29 21.81 -24.07
N ARG A 295 36.15 22.29 -23.54
CA ARG A 295 35.49 23.50 -24.05
C ARG A 295 36.39 24.72 -23.93
N ASN A 296 37.11 24.89 -22.82
CA ASN A 296 38.03 26.01 -22.62
C ASN A 296 39.24 25.95 -23.57
N LYS A 297 39.79 24.75 -23.83
CA LYS A 297 40.85 24.56 -24.85
C LYS A 297 40.37 24.94 -26.25
N ASN A 298 39.16 24.55 -26.62
CA ASN A 298 38.57 24.89 -27.92
C ASN A 298 38.30 26.40 -28.06
N ALA A 299 37.97 27.08 -26.96
CA ALA A 299 37.77 28.53 -26.95
C ALA A 299 39.07 29.34 -27.07
N LYS A 300 40.21 28.82 -26.58
CA LYS A 300 41.54 29.48 -26.67
C LYS A 300 42.26 29.26 -28.01
N THR A 301 41.79 28.29 -28.83
CA THR A 301 42.38 27.98 -30.15
C THR A 301 41.68 28.70 -31.31
N LYS A 302 40.59 29.43 -31.03
CA LYS A 302 39.94 30.37 -31.96
C LYS A 302 40.35 31.80 -31.63
#